data_AF-A0A2N5IRA3-F1
#
_entry.id   AF-A0A2N5IRA3-F1
#
_cell.length_a   1.000
_cell.length_b   1.000
_cell.length_c   1.000
_cell.angle_alpha   90.00
_cell.angle_beta   90.00
_cell.angle_gamma   90.00
#
_symmetry.space_group_name_H-M   'P 1'
#
loop_
_entity.id
_entity.type
_entity.pdbx_description
1 polymer ?
#
loop_
_entity_poly.entity_id
_entity_poly.type
_entity_poly.pdbx_seq_one_letter_code
_entity_poly.pdbx_strand_id
1 'polypeptide(L)'
;MNLPSILVPIGGEDPLILPSAHREHKHGEPSIADADILHVYRHGIEVDVNTRRVPPTHVLVGTGTSGAILYEIGVIEREWIPGVHEHVIVHAMRARLTYEMKWLTLQYSEGDDDAI
;
A
#
# COMPACT_ATOMS: atom_id res chain seq x y z
N MET A 1 -5.21 18.63 -9.70
CA MET A 1 -5.41 18.14 -8.32
C MET A 1 -4.19 17.29 -8.01
N ASN A 2 -3.40 17.68 -7.01
CA ASN A 2 -2.08 17.09 -6.76
C ASN A 2 -2.22 15.65 -6.25
N LEU A 3 -1.90 14.68 -7.09
CA LEU A 3 -1.34 13.40 -6.67
C LEU A 3 -0.09 13.20 -7.52
N PRO A 4 1.06 13.10 -6.84
CA PRO A 4 1.80 11.86 -6.90
C PRO A 4 2.01 11.38 -5.47
N SER A 5 1.77 10.10 -5.22
CA SER A 5 2.52 9.25 -4.27
C SER A 5 3.48 9.98 -3.29
N ILE A 6 2.93 10.73 -2.34
CA ILE A 6 3.68 11.31 -1.21
C ILE A 6 2.82 11.10 0.04
N LEU A 7 2.73 9.85 0.48
CA LEU A 7 2.77 9.61 1.91
C LEU A 7 4.25 9.55 2.29
N VAL A 8 4.76 10.73 2.66
CA VAL A 8 6.03 10.97 3.35
C VAL A 8 7.29 10.85 2.46
N PRO A 9 8.23 11.82 2.52
CA PRO A 9 9.56 11.60 1.96
C PRO A 9 10.10 10.31 2.58
N ILE A 10 10.44 9.32 1.76
CA ILE A 10 11.12 8.10 2.20
C ILE A 10 12.45 8.56 2.81
N GLY A 11 12.45 8.88 4.09
CA GLY A 11 13.63 9.15 4.87
C GLY A 11 14.34 7.83 5.12
N GLY A 12 14.72 7.11 4.06
CA GLY A 12 15.54 5.90 4.07
C GLY A 12 15.06 4.69 4.91
N GLU A 13 13.99 4.81 5.70
CA GLU A 13 13.57 3.79 6.65
C GLU A 13 12.40 2.96 6.12
N ASP A 14 12.54 1.65 6.20
CA ASP A 14 11.51 0.69 5.83
C ASP A 14 10.38 0.72 6.88
N PRO A 15 9.10 0.58 6.46
CA PRO A 15 7.98 0.58 7.38
C PRO A 15 8.02 -0.67 8.28
N LEU A 16 7.47 -0.54 9.49
CA LEU A 16 7.30 -1.67 10.37
C LEU A 16 6.21 -2.61 9.81
N ILE A 17 6.58 -3.84 9.46
CA ILE A 17 5.61 -4.87 9.04
C ILE A 17 5.16 -5.65 10.27
N LEU A 18 3.87 -5.55 10.62
CA LEU A 18 3.34 -6.34 11.73
C LEU A 18 3.27 -7.83 11.35
N PRO A 19 3.53 -8.77 12.26
CA PRO A 19 3.31 -10.19 12.00
C PRO A 19 1.87 -10.52 11.60
N SER A 20 0.91 -9.71 12.06
CA SER A 20 -0.50 -9.82 11.66
C SER A 20 -0.74 -9.41 10.21
N ALA A 21 0.18 -8.68 9.58
CA ALA A 21 0.03 -8.21 8.21
C ALA A 21 -0.02 -9.36 7.21
N HIS A 22 0.75 -10.42 7.46
CA HIS A 22 0.82 -11.63 6.64
C HIS A 22 -0.37 -12.58 6.80
N ARG A 23 -1.39 -12.21 7.60
CA ARG A 23 -2.54 -13.08 7.87
C ARG A 23 -3.54 -13.10 6.71
N GLU A 24 -3.15 -13.66 5.58
CA GLU A 24 -4.07 -14.37 4.67
C GLU A 24 -4.15 -15.85 5.06
N HIS A 25 -4.54 -16.13 6.31
CA HIS A 25 -4.91 -17.50 6.72
C HIS A 25 -6.35 -17.86 6.32
N LYS A 26 -7.02 -17.02 5.52
CA LYS A 26 -8.27 -17.40 4.88
C LYS A 26 -7.89 -18.07 3.57
N HIS A 27 -8.17 -19.36 3.46
CA HIS A 27 -8.05 -20.18 2.24
C HIS A 27 -6.71 -20.88 1.96
N GLY A 28 -5.76 -20.90 2.91
CA GLY A 28 -4.53 -21.69 2.77
C GLY A 28 -3.53 -21.13 1.77
N GLU A 29 -3.67 -19.86 1.40
CA GLU A 29 -2.71 -19.15 0.57
C GLU A 29 -1.39 -18.93 1.34
N PRO A 30 -0.24 -19.00 0.66
CA PRO A 30 1.04 -18.69 1.29
C PRO A 30 1.06 -17.23 1.72
N SER A 31 1.68 -16.95 2.86
CA SER A 31 1.94 -15.59 3.30
C SER A 31 2.71 -14.81 2.24
N ILE A 32 2.32 -13.56 2.04
CA ILE A 32 3.02 -12.64 1.14
C ILE A 32 4.39 -12.34 1.73
N ALA A 33 5.42 -12.39 0.89
CA ALA A 33 6.79 -12.10 1.28
C ALA A 33 6.99 -10.61 1.56
N ASP A 34 7.80 -10.29 2.58
CA ASP A 34 8.14 -8.92 2.96
C ASP A 34 8.65 -8.10 1.78
N ALA A 35 9.45 -8.70 0.90
CA ALA A 35 9.97 -8.04 -0.29
C ALA A 35 8.86 -7.52 -1.22
N ASP A 36 7.78 -8.29 -1.38
CA ASP A 36 6.62 -7.88 -2.19
C ASP A 36 5.81 -6.78 -1.47
N ILE A 37 5.64 -6.88 -0.15
CA ILE A 37 4.99 -5.83 0.66
C ILE A 37 5.76 -4.51 0.56
N LEU A 38 7.07 -4.56 0.71
CA LEU A 38 7.94 -3.39 0.62
C LEU A 38 7.98 -2.81 -0.80
N HIS A 39 7.91 -3.65 -1.83
CA HIS A 39 7.81 -3.20 -3.21
C HIS A 39 6.50 -2.41 -3.44
N VAL A 40 5.37 -2.93 -2.96
CA VAL A 40 4.08 -2.24 -3.03
C VAL A 40 4.09 -0.96 -2.21
N TYR A 41 4.71 -0.96 -1.03
CA TYR A 41 4.83 0.25 -0.22
C TYR A 41 5.62 1.36 -0.93
N ARG A 42 6.68 1.00 -1.67
CA ARG A 42 7.53 1.96 -2.39
C ARG A 42 6.96 2.42 -3.74
N HIS A 43 6.17 1.58 -4.41
CA HIS A 43 5.78 1.80 -5.81
C HIS A 43 4.27 1.70 -6.06
N GLY A 44 3.49 1.37 -5.05
CA GLY A 44 2.04 1.26 -5.15
C GLY A 44 1.34 2.61 -5.22
N ILE A 45 0.11 2.57 -5.69
CA ILE A 45 -0.80 3.72 -5.75
C ILE A 45 -1.77 3.61 -4.59
N GLU A 46 -1.98 4.72 -3.87
CA GLU A 46 -3.07 4.80 -2.89
C GLU A 46 -4.41 4.83 -3.61
N VAL A 47 -5.24 3.81 -3.37
CA VAL A 47 -6.55 3.65 -4.03
C VAL A 47 -7.72 3.95 -3.08
N ASP A 48 -7.47 4.01 -1.78
CA ASP A 48 -8.50 4.26 -0.76
C ASP A 48 -7.90 4.70 0.57
N VAL A 49 -8.70 5.38 1.38
CA VAL A 49 -8.37 5.70 2.77
C VAL A 49 -9.55 5.37 3.67
N ASN A 50 -9.36 4.41 4.58
CA ASN A 50 -10.36 4.07 5.59
C ASN A 50 -10.26 5.01 6.79
N THR A 51 -10.97 6.13 6.69
CA THR A 51 -11.08 7.16 7.74
C THR A 51 -11.98 6.78 8.91
N ARG A 52 -12.64 5.61 8.86
CA ARG A 52 -13.45 5.09 9.99
C ARG A 52 -12.58 4.45 11.07
N ARG A 53 -11.30 4.23 10.80
CA ARG A 53 -10.31 3.72 11.76
C ARG A 53 -9.49 4.86 12.33
N VAL A 54 -8.98 4.67 13.55
CA VAL A 54 -8.07 5.62 14.21
C VAL A 54 -6.81 4.84 14.63
N PRO A 55 -5.65 5.12 14.02
CA PRO A 55 -5.43 6.03 12.88
C PRO A 55 -6.12 5.56 11.59
N PRO A 56 -6.36 6.47 10.61
CA PRO A 56 -6.84 6.09 9.28
C PRO A 56 -5.94 5.03 8.65
N THR A 57 -6.53 4.13 7.87
CA THR A 57 -5.76 3.11 7.12
C THR A 57 -5.74 3.47 5.65
N HIS A 58 -4.56 3.77 5.16
CA HIS A 58 -4.25 4.04 3.75
C HIS A 58 -4.10 2.73 3.01
N VAL A 59 -4.80 2.56 1.90
CA VAL A 59 -4.78 1.32 1.11
C VAL A 59 -3.97 1.57 -0.15
N LEU A 60 -2.80 0.94 -0.21
CA LEU A 60 -1.92 0.99 -1.37
C LEU A 60 -2.07 -0.29 -2.17
N VAL A 61 -2.11 -0.17 -3.49
CA VAL A 61 -2.17 -1.30 -4.42
C VAL A 61 -1.03 -1.19 -5.41
N GLY A 62 -0.36 -2.31 -5.65
CA GLY A 62 0.77 -2.36 -6.56
C GLY A 62 1.19 -3.79 -6.83
N THR A 63 2.10 -3.95 -7.77
CA THR A 63 2.66 -5.26 -8.07
C THR A 63 3.70 -5.67 -7.04
N GLY A 64 3.85 -6.97 -6.81
CA GLY A 64 5.03 -7.50 -6.13
C GLY A 64 6.31 -7.32 -6.95
N THR A 65 7.44 -7.75 -6.37
CA THR A 65 8.76 -7.67 -7.00
C THR A 65 8.85 -8.37 -8.36
N SER A 66 8.02 -9.40 -8.58
CA SER A 66 7.94 -10.13 -9.86
C SER A 66 7.16 -9.40 -10.95
N GLY A 67 6.35 -8.39 -10.59
CA GLY A 67 5.42 -7.74 -11.51
C GLY A 67 4.16 -8.54 -11.87
N ALA A 68 4.05 -9.81 -11.44
CA ALA A 68 3.02 -10.72 -11.92
C ALA A 68 1.72 -10.72 -11.10
N ILE A 69 1.81 -10.36 -9.82
CA ILE A 69 0.67 -10.41 -8.88
C ILE A 69 0.46 -9.01 -8.31
N LEU A 70 -0.79 -8.58 -8.29
CA LEU A 70 -1.22 -7.34 -7.67
C LEU A 70 -1.59 -7.60 -6.20
N TYR A 71 -1.03 -6.81 -5.31
CA TYR A 71 -1.25 -6.89 -3.87
C TYR A 71 -1.87 -5.58 -3.38
N GLU A 72 -2.71 -5.70 -2.34
CA GLU A 72 -3.15 -4.58 -1.53
C GLU A 72 -2.46 -4.64 -0.17
N ILE A 73 -1.99 -3.48 0.32
CA ILE A 73 -1.45 -3.33 1.66
C ILE A 73 -2.18 -2.20 2.39
N GLY A 74 -2.38 -2.38 3.69
CA GLY A 74 -2.89 -1.34 4.57
C GLY A 74 -1.76 -0.73 5.37
N VAL A 75 -1.62 0.58 5.28
CA VAL A 75 -0.60 1.37 5.97
C VAL A 75 -1.31 2.29 6.95
N ILE A 76 -0.79 2.37 8.17
CA ILE A 76 -1.16 3.43 9.11
C ILE A 76 0.07 4.26 9.42
N GLU A 77 -0.15 5.53 9.68
CA GLU A 77 0.85 6.41 10.27
C GLU A 77 0.61 6.49 11.77
N ARG A 78 1.67 6.23 12.55
CA ARG A 78 1.65 6.26 14.01
C ARG A 78 2.63 7.30 14.52
N GLU A 79 2.14 8.21 15.35
CA GLU A 79 2.99 9.13 16.10
C GLU A 79 3.41 8.49 17.43
N TRP A 80 4.71 8.43 17.69
CA TRP A 80 5.25 7.89 18.96
C TRP A 80 5.49 8.97 20.00
N ILE A 81 6.03 10.10 19.55
CA ILE A 81 6.24 11.34 20.28
C ILE A 81 5.96 12.49 19.31
N PRO A 82 5.63 13.71 19.81
CA PRO A 82 5.34 14.86 18.95
C PRO A 82 6.35 15.04 17.82
N GLY A 83 5.91 14.88 16.57
CA GLY A 83 6.73 15.04 15.36
C GLY A 83 7.58 13.84 14.95
N VAL A 84 7.44 12.68 15.61
CA VAL A 84 8.07 11.41 15.17
C VAL A 84 6.98 10.45 14.70
N HIS A 85 6.92 10.29 13.39
CA HIS A 85 5.93 9.50 12.67
C HIS A 85 6.58 8.22 12.13
N GLU A 86 5.93 7.08 12.37
CA GLU A 86 6.34 5.77 11.85
C GLU A 86 5.20 5.21 10.98
N HIS A 87 5.55 4.68 9.82
CA HIS A 87 4.62 3.91 8.99
C HIS A 87 4.61 2.45 9.42
N VAL A 88 3.39 1.91 9.59
CA VAL A 88 3.18 0.54 10.02
C VAL A 88 2.27 -0.17 9.04
N ILE A 89 2.73 -1.30 8.49
CA ILE A 89 1.93 -2.18 7.63
C ILE A 89 1.08 -3.08 8.52
N VAL A 90 -0.24 -2.94 8.40
CA VAL A 90 -1.22 -3.65 9.25
C VAL A 90 -1.90 -4.83 8.56
N HIS A 91 -1.92 -4.84 7.22
CA HIS A 91 -2.35 -5.99 6.41
C HIS A 91 -1.65 -5.99 5.05
N ALA A 92 -1.45 -7.17 4.51
CA ALA A 92 -1.06 -7.39 3.13
C ALA A 92 -1.88 -8.58 2.61
N MET A 93 -2.47 -8.43 1.44
CA MET A 93 -3.18 -9.50 0.76
C MET A 93 -3.11 -9.37 -0.75
N ARG A 94 -3.49 -10.41 -1.49
CA ARG A 94 -3.82 -10.24 -2.92
C ARG A 94 -4.89 -9.16 -3.06
N ALA A 95 -4.71 -8.29 -4.05
CA ALA A 95 -5.63 -7.18 -4.26
C ALA A 95 -7.05 -7.71 -4.53
N ARG A 96 -8.03 -7.17 -3.82
CA ARG A 96 -9.45 -7.46 -4.08
C ARG A 96 -9.84 -6.80 -5.38
N LEU A 97 -10.69 -7.47 -6.16
CA LEU A 97 -11.18 -6.97 -7.47
C LEU A 97 -11.59 -5.50 -7.45
N THR A 98 -12.28 -5.04 -6.39
CA THR A 98 -12.68 -3.63 -6.24
C THR A 98 -11.49 -2.67 -6.25
N TYR A 99 -10.39 -3.03 -5.59
CA TYR A 99 -9.17 -2.24 -5.53
C TYR A 99 -8.28 -2.43 -6.75
N GLU A 100 -8.28 -3.62 -7.37
CA GLU A 100 -7.64 -3.82 -8.68
C GLU A 100 -8.23 -2.87 -9.74
N MET A 101 -9.56 -2.76 -9.79
CA MET A 101 -10.24 -1.87 -10.75
C MET A 101 -9.93 -0.38 -10.51
N LYS A 102 -9.83 0.04 -9.25
CA LYS A 102 -9.39 1.40 -8.91
C LYS A 102 -7.95 1.64 -9.34
N TRP A 103 -7.05 0.70 -9.03
CA TRP A 103 -5.64 0.77 -9.40
C TRP A 103 -5.47 0.88 -10.92
N LEU A 104 -6.15 0.01 -11.70
CA LEU A 104 -6.13 0.08 -13.17
C LEU A 104 -6.61 1.45 -13.67
N THR A 105 -7.72 1.94 -13.14
CA THR A 105 -8.29 3.25 -13.56
C THR A 105 -7.30 4.38 -13.30
N LEU A 106 -6.65 4.40 -12.13
CA LEU A 106 -5.68 5.43 -11.76
C LEU A 106 -4.40 5.31 -12.59
N GLN A 107 -3.87 4.09 -12.75
CA GLN A 107 -2.67 3.81 -13.52
C GLN A 107 -2.77 4.26 -14.99
N TYR A 108 -3.94 4.10 -15.61
CA TYR A 108 -4.18 4.57 -16.98
C TYR A 108 -4.54 6.05 -17.07
N SER A 109 -5.13 6.64 -16.02
CA SER A 109 -5.38 8.09 -16.00
C SER A 109 -4.09 8.91 -15.90
N GLU A 110 -3.04 8.40 -15.25
CA GLU A 110 -1.73 9.04 -15.23
C GLU A 110 -0.99 8.93 -16.57
N GLY A 111 -1.27 7.91 -17.38
CA GLY A 111 -0.62 7.70 -18.68
C GLY A 111 -1.11 8.61 -19.82
N ASP A 112 -2.28 9.23 -19.67
CA ASP A 112 -2.86 10.12 -20.68
C ASP A 112 -2.41 11.59 -20.53
N ASP A 113 -1.84 11.98 -19.37
CA ASP A 113 -1.37 13.35 -19.13
C ASP A 113 0.02 13.64 -19.75
N ASP A 114 0.76 12.61 -20.22
CA ASP A 114 2.08 12.74 -20.85
C ASP A 114 2.03 12.86 -22.39
N ALA A 115 0.83 13.02 -22.98
CA ALA A 115 0.62 13.11 -24.43
C ALA A 115 0.11 14.49 -24.88
N ILE A 116 0.84 15.58 -24.61
CA ILE A 116 0.66 16.89 -25.29
C ILE A 116 2.00 17.55 -25.61
#